data_AF-A0A2M8JR46-F1
#
_entry.id   AF-A0A2M8JR46-F1
#
_cell.length_a   1.000
_cell.length_b   1.000
_cell.length_c   1.000
_cell.angle_alpha   90.00
_cell.angle_beta   90.00
_cell.angle_gamma   90.00
#
_symmetry.space_group_name_H-M   'P 1'
#
loop_
_entity.id
_entity.type
_entity.pdbx_description
1 polymer ?
#
loop_
_entity_poly.entity_id
_entity_poly.type
_entity_poly.pdbx_seq_one_letter_code
_entity_poly.pdbx_strand_id
1 'polypeptide(L)'
;MTNKTYFDLIQRFQVVDGVPKLLSSHVEMIDSPGFDDLMSIAQLWLKNSTAYIAHRESQYIGYKSVSERYEFILAICNDGLWISSPHISGELDKLFPYCKRKLAKNANDVVRILNDSYNSKC
;
A
#
# COMPACT_ATOMS: atom_id res chain seq x y z
N MET A 1 -5.50 -2.05 26.85
CA MET A 1 -4.72 -2.75 25.81
C MET A 1 -3.51 -1.90 25.49
N THR A 2 -2.30 -2.39 25.72
CA THR A 2 -1.06 -1.69 25.35
C THR A 2 -0.80 -1.90 23.86
N ASN A 3 -0.96 -0.84 23.07
CA ASN A 3 -0.48 -0.81 21.69
C ASN A 3 1.04 -1.02 21.71
N LYS A 4 1.52 -2.07 21.05
CA LYS A 4 2.94 -2.29 20.81
C LYS A 4 3.20 -1.95 19.33
N THR A 5 4.18 -1.10 19.08
CA THR A 5 4.64 -0.77 17.72
C THR A 5 5.92 -1.54 17.47
N TYR A 6 6.01 -2.18 16.29
CA TYR A 6 7.18 -2.96 15.92
C TYR A 6 7.86 -2.23 14.75
N PHE A 7 9.14 -2.49 14.55
CA PHE A 7 9.95 -1.79 13.57
C PHE A 7 10.93 -2.77 12.96
N ASP A 8 11.13 -2.67 11.65
CA ASP A 8 12.15 -3.38 10.89
C ASP A 8 13.35 -2.44 10.80
N LEU A 9 14.51 -2.95 11.20
CA LEU A 9 15.77 -2.23 11.11
C LEU A 9 16.61 -2.86 10.02
N ILE A 10 16.76 -2.16 8.89
CA ILE A 10 17.60 -2.59 7.79
C ILE A 10 18.94 -1.85 7.88
N GLN A 11 20.03 -2.61 8.01
CA GLN A 11 21.38 -2.06 8.09
C GLN A 11 22.24 -2.58 6.95
N ARG A 12 22.95 -1.67 6.28
CA ARG A 12 23.91 -2.02 5.23
C ARG A 12 25.32 -1.89 5.78
N PHE A 13 26.12 -2.94 5.63
CA PHE A 13 27.50 -2.97 6.06
C PHE A 13 28.45 -3.15 4.87
N GLN A 14 29.66 -2.63 5.00
CA GLN A 14 30.77 -2.90 4.09
C GLN A 14 31.98 -3.32 4.90
N VAL A 15 32.72 -4.33 4.45
CA VAL A 15 33.97 -4.74 5.08
C VAL A 15 35.11 -3.93 4.45
N VAL A 16 35.86 -3.21 5.28
CA VAL A 16 37.07 -2.47 4.89
C VAL A 16 38.20 -2.93 5.79
N ASP A 17 39.28 -3.45 5.21
CA ASP A 17 40.45 -3.99 5.91
C ASP A 17 40.11 -5.07 6.97
N GLY A 18 39.13 -5.92 6.66
CA GLY A 18 38.64 -6.96 7.57
C GLY A 18 37.71 -6.44 8.67
N VAL A 19 37.40 -5.14 8.71
CA VAL A 19 36.52 -4.53 9.70
C VAL A 19 35.18 -4.15 9.07
N PRO A 20 34.03 -4.62 9.60
CA PRO A 20 32.72 -4.20 9.13
C PRO A 20 32.42 -2.76 9.54
N LYS A 21 32.07 -1.93 8.55
CA LYS A 21 31.61 -0.55 8.72
C LYS A 21 30.15 -0.43 8.31
N LEU A 22 29.33 0.18 9.17
CA LEU A 22 27.95 0.51 8.87
C LEU A 22 27.91 1.66 7.86
N LEU A 23 27.25 1.45 6.72
CA LEU A 23 27.05 2.45 5.67
C LEU A 23 25.78 3.26 5.88
N SER A 24 24.69 2.57 6.20
CA SER A 24 23.37 3.19 6.35
C SER A 24 22.45 2.33 7.19
N SER A 25 21.59 2.99 7.96
CA SER A 25 20.45 2.37 8.65
C SER A 25 19.17 2.97 8.11
N HIS A 26 18.19 2.11 7.81
CA HIS A 26 16.83 2.52 7.50
C HIS A 26 15.88 1.84 8.50
N VAL A 27 14.96 2.62 9.06
CA VAL A 27 13.94 2.12 9.99
C VAL A 27 12.62 2.17 9.25
N GLU A 28 12.00 1.01 9.09
CA GLU A 28 10.64 0.88 8.61
C GLU A 28 9.75 0.51 9.79
N MET A 29 8.60 1.16 9.94
CA MET A 29 7.64 0.77 10.96
C MET A 29 6.93 -0.50 10.50
N ILE A 30 6.99 -1.55 11.33
CA ILE A 30 6.19 -2.76 11.16
C ILE A 30 5.03 -2.62 12.16
N ASP A 31 3.88 -2.17 11.70
CA ASP A 31 2.72 -2.21 12.56
C ASP A 31 2.38 -3.66 12.94
N SER A 32 2.06 -3.87 14.21
CA SER A 32 2.02 -5.17 14.87
C SER A 32 0.64 -5.51 15.44
N PRO A 33 0.42 -6.77 15.83
CA PRO A 33 -0.74 -7.56 15.48
C PRO A 33 -1.95 -7.24 16.36
N GLY A 34 -3.07 -6.99 15.68
CA GLY A 34 -4.39 -6.75 16.27
C GLY A 34 -5.48 -6.42 15.25
N PHE A 35 -5.08 -6.10 14.02
CA PHE A 35 -5.96 -5.98 12.86
C PHE A 35 -5.32 -6.75 11.72
N ASP A 36 -6.06 -7.65 11.08
CA ASP A 36 -5.68 -8.19 9.78
C ASP A 36 -5.34 -7.00 8.85
N ASP A 37 -4.08 -6.85 8.47
CA ASP A 37 -3.58 -5.69 7.75
C ASP A 37 -4.40 -5.49 6.47
N LEU A 38 -5.26 -4.47 6.49
CA LEU A 38 -6.17 -4.16 5.38
C LEU A 38 -5.38 -3.91 4.09
N MET A 39 -4.16 -3.36 4.21
CA MET A 39 -3.25 -3.19 3.08
C MET A 39 -2.78 -4.54 2.55
N SER A 40 -2.35 -5.46 3.43
CA SER A 40 -2.00 -6.84 3.04
C SER A 40 -3.17 -7.57 2.39
N ILE A 41 -4.40 -7.42 2.90
CA ILE A 41 -5.61 -8.02 2.30
C ILE A 41 -5.85 -7.44 0.90
N ALA A 42 -5.79 -6.12 0.76
CA ALA A 42 -5.94 -5.46 -0.53
C ALA A 42 -4.85 -5.90 -1.51
N GLN A 43 -3.60 -6.02 -1.05
CA GLN A 43 -2.48 -6.52 -1.84
C GLN A 43 -2.67 -7.96 -2.28
N LEU A 44 -3.15 -8.84 -1.39
CA LEU A 44 -3.42 -10.24 -1.72
C LEU A 44 -4.55 -10.34 -2.77
N TRP A 45 -5.60 -9.54 -2.63
CA TRP A 45 -6.66 -9.46 -3.64
C TRP A 45 -6.10 -8.96 -4.98
N LEU A 46 -5.27 -7.91 -4.96
CA LEU A 46 -4.66 -7.33 -6.15
C LEU A 46 -3.66 -8.26 -6.84
N LYS A 47 -2.99 -9.17 -6.11
CA LYS A 47 -2.17 -10.23 -6.72
C LYS A 47 -2.95 -11.15 -7.65
N ASN A 48 -4.25 -11.31 -7.41
CA ASN A 48 -5.14 -12.08 -8.28
C ASN A 48 -5.73 -11.24 -9.43
N SER A 49 -5.46 -9.94 -9.46
CA SER A 49 -5.85 -9.02 -10.53
C SER A 49 -4.72 -8.85 -11.57
N THR A 50 -5.01 -8.19 -12.68
CA THR A 50 -3.99 -7.80 -13.68
C THR A 50 -3.22 -6.53 -13.30
N ALA A 51 -3.48 -5.97 -12.12
CA ALA A 51 -2.86 -4.72 -11.67
C ALA A 51 -1.53 -4.97 -10.94
N TYR A 52 -0.53 -4.13 -11.22
CA TYR A 52 0.80 -4.18 -10.63
C TYR A 52 1.11 -2.89 -9.87
N ILE A 53 2.01 -2.96 -8.88
CA ILE A 53 2.44 -1.77 -8.11
C ILE A 53 3.27 -0.88 -9.03
N ALA A 54 2.74 0.30 -9.36
CA ALA A 54 3.40 1.26 -10.24
C ALA A 54 4.09 2.39 -9.46
N HIS A 55 3.62 2.68 -8.25
CA HIS A 55 4.14 3.77 -7.45
C HIS A 55 3.87 3.53 -5.96
N ARG A 56 4.82 3.86 -5.10
CA ARG A 56 4.71 3.73 -3.64
C ARG A 56 5.32 4.98 -3.01
N GLU A 57 4.48 5.72 -2.30
CA GLU A 57 4.86 6.84 -1.44
C GLU A 57 4.64 6.47 0.02
N SER A 58 5.18 7.30 0.91
CA SER A 58 4.99 7.15 2.36
C SER A 58 3.51 7.08 2.80
N GLN A 59 2.60 7.67 2.02
CA GLN A 59 1.18 7.82 2.37
C GLN A 59 0.23 6.95 1.53
N TYR A 60 0.65 6.48 0.35
CA TYR A 60 -0.22 5.73 -0.55
C TYR A 60 0.55 4.83 -1.53
N ILE A 61 -0.15 3.83 -2.08
CA ILE A 61 0.34 2.91 -3.09
C ILE A 61 -0.61 2.92 -4.29
N GLY A 62 -0.07 3.16 -5.48
CA GLY A 62 -0.82 3.12 -6.73
C GLY A 62 -0.56 1.86 -7.54
N TYR A 63 -1.65 1.26 -8.01
CA TYR A 63 -1.66 0.08 -8.85
C TYR A 63 -2.13 0.44 -10.25
N LYS A 64 -1.36 0.05 -11.27
CA LYS A 64 -1.74 0.21 -12.68
C LYS A 64 -2.08 -1.14 -13.30
N SER A 65 -2.92 -1.14 -14.32
CA SER A 65 -3.03 -2.29 -15.21
C SER A 65 -2.03 -2.21 -16.36
N VAL A 66 -2.00 -3.28 -17.15
CA VAL A 66 -1.21 -3.38 -18.39
C VAL A 66 -1.46 -2.21 -19.36
N SER A 67 -2.61 -1.54 -19.26
CA SER A 67 -2.94 -0.35 -20.05
C SER A 67 -2.28 0.95 -19.56
N GLU A 68 -1.38 0.89 -18.57
CA GLU A 68 -0.71 2.03 -17.94
C GLU A 68 -1.64 3.01 -17.20
N ARG A 69 -2.89 2.62 -16.96
CA ARG A 69 -3.87 3.41 -16.20
C ARG A 69 -3.88 2.99 -14.74
N TYR A 70 -4.01 3.95 -13.83
CA TYR A 70 -4.20 3.66 -12.41
C TYR A 70 -5.57 3.01 -12.19
N GLU A 71 -5.54 1.78 -11.72
CA GLU A 71 -6.72 1.00 -11.40
C GLU A 71 -7.12 1.14 -9.95
N PHE A 72 -6.14 1.18 -9.05
CA PHE A 72 -6.39 1.32 -7.63
C PHE A 72 -5.35 2.25 -7.00
N ILE A 73 -5.79 3.06 -6.04
CA ILE A 73 -4.92 3.82 -5.16
C ILE A 73 -5.33 3.51 -3.73
N LEU A 74 -4.38 3.00 -2.96
CA LEU A 74 -4.57 2.56 -1.59
C LEU A 74 -3.81 3.48 -0.64
N ALA A 75 -4.46 3.97 0.42
CA ALA A 75 -3.81 4.81 1.41
C ALA A 75 -4.24 4.40 2.81
N ILE A 76 -3.26 4.12 3.67
CA ILE A 76 -3.52 3.84 5.08
C ILE A 76 -3.79 5.18 5.78
N CYS A 77 -4.90 5.28 6.49
CA CYS A 77 -5.17 6.37 7.41
C CYS A 77 -5.53 5.81 8.79
N ASN A 78 -5.49 6.69 9.79
CA ASN A 78 -5.78 6.37 11.19
C ASN A 78 -7.11 5.63 11.40
N ASP A 79 -8.08 5.80 10.49
CA ASP A 79 -9.44 5.23 10.59
C ASP A 79 -9.69 4.03 9.67
N GLY A 80 -8.67 3.54 8.94
CA GLY A 80 -8.78 2.39 8.04
C GLY A 80 -8.04 2.56 6.70
N LEU A 81 -8.41 1.75 5.70
CA LEU A 81 -7.82 1.80 4.37
C LEU A 81 -8.71 2.59 3.41
N TRP A 82 -8.19 3.69 2.88
CA TRP A 82 -8.84 4.40 1.77
C TRP A 82 -8.52 3.70 0.46
N ILE A 83 -9.56 3.41 -0.30
CA ILE A 83 -9.49 2.75 -1.60
C ILE A 83 -10.11 3.69 -2.64
N SER A 84 -9.36 3.94 -3.71
CA SER A 84 -9.85 4.67 -4.89
C SER A 84 -9.64 3.86 -6.17
N SER A 85 -10.51 4.03 -7.15
CA SER A 85 -10.43 3.39 -8.47
C SER A 85 -10.70 4.42 -9.58
N PRO A 86 -9.74 5.30 -9.88
CA PRO A 86 -9.98 6.42 -10.77
C PRO A 86 -9.97 6.07 -12.27
N HIS A 87 -9.38 4.94 -12.67
CA HIS A 87 -9.26 4.50 -14.08
C HIS A 87 -8.78 5.59 -15.05
N ILE A 88 -7.74 6.31 -14.64
CA ILE A 88 -7.12 7.39 -15.43
C ILE A 88 -5.63 7.17 -15.57
N SER A 89 -5.07 7.71 -16.65
CA SER A 89 -3.62 7.90 -16.80
C SER A 89 -3.22 9.24 -16.15
N GLY A 90 -2.01 9.31 -15.60
CA GLY A 90 -1.51 10.52 -14.96
C GLY A 90 -0.42 10.23 -13.94
N GLU A 91 0.00 11.25 -13.20
CA GLU A 91 0.91 11.12 -12.06
C GLU A 91 0.10 10.99 -10.77
N LEU A 92 0.49 10.06 -9.91
CA LEU A 92 -0.31 9.70 -8.74
C LEU A 92 -0.60 10.87 -7.79
N ASP A 93 0.38 11.74 -7.56
CA ASP A 93 0.25 12.96 -6.75
C ASP A 93 -0.83 13.92 -7.28
N LYS A 94 -1.01 13.98 -8.60
CA LYS A 94 -2.03 14.82 -9.22
C LYS A 94 -3.42 14.19 -9.15
N LEU A 95 -3.49 12.87 -9.05
CA LEU A 95 -4.75 12.14 -9.04
C LEU A 95 -5.31 12.03 -7.63
N PHE A 96 -4.47 11.62 -6.66
CA PHE A 96 -4.90 11.21 -5.33
C PHE A 96 -5.79 12.24 -4.59
N PRO A 97 -5.50 13.56 -4.60
CA PRO A 97 -6.33 14.55 -3.90
C PRO A 97 -7.77 14.65 -4.43
N TYR A 98 -7.99 14.34 -5.70
CA TYR A 98 -9.26 14.56 -6.40
C TYR A 98 -10.06 13.28 -6.64
N CYS A 99 -9.46 12.12 -6.35
CA CYS A 99 -10.13 10.86 -6.55
C CYS A 99 -11.22 10.63 -5.50
N LYS A 100 -12.37 10.10 -5.93
CA LYS A 100 -13.38 9.58 -5.01
C LYS A 100 -12.79 8.40 -4.25
N ARG A 101 -12.96 8.40 -2.92
CA ARG A 101 -12.38 7.40 -2.02
C ARG A 101 -13.47 6.76 -1.18
N LYS A 102 -13.36 5.45 -0.97
CA LYS A 102 -14.18 4.68 -0.03
C LYS A 102 -13.29 4.21 1.11
N LEU A 103 -13.77 4.31 2.34
CA LEU A 103 -13.04 3.88 3.54
C LEU A 103 -13.43 2.43 3.89
N ALA A 104 -12.44 1.55 3.98
CA ALA A 104 -12.58 0.20 4.50
C ALA A 104 -12.10 0.14 5.95
N LYS A 105 -12.95 -0.36 6.86
CA LYS A 105 -12.61 -0.45 8.29
C LYS A 105 -12.26 -1.87 8.75
N ASN A 106 -12.53 -2.87 7.90
CA ASN A 106 -12.29 -4.28 8.15
C ASN A 106 -12.04 -5.02 6.83
N ALA A 107 -11.62 -6.28 6.92
CA ALA A 107 -11.30 -7.12 5.76
C ALA A 107 -12.47 -7.27 4.76
N ASN A 108 -13.69 -7.44 5.26
CA ASN A 108 -14.88 -7.60 4.42
C ASN A 108 -15.17 -6.33 3.62
N ASP A 109 -14.95 -5.15 4.22
CA ASP A 109 -15.07 -3.88 3.51
C ASP A 109 -14.05 -3.77 2.38
N VAL A 110 -12.79 -4.17 2.62
CA VAL A 110 -11.74 -4.16 1.60
C VAL A 110 -12.16 -5.01 0.41
N VAL A 111 -12.51 -6.27 0.66
CA VAL A 111 -12.90 -7.21 -0.41
C VAL A 111 -14.13 -6.71 -1.15
N ARG A 112 -15.16 -6.24 -0.43
CA ARG A 112 -16.37 -5.69 -1.04
C ARG A 112 -16.08 -4.48 -1.91
N ILE A 113 -15.34 -3.50 -1.40
CA ILE A 113 -15.03 -2.26 -2.14
C ILE A 113 -14.21 -2.57 -3.39
N LEU A 114 -13.23 -3.47 -3.30
CA LEU A 114 -12.40 -3.87 -4.44
C LEU A 114 -13.24 -4.62 -5.48
N ASN A 115 -14.08 -5.58 -5.07
CA ASN A 115 -14.97 -6.31 -5.97
C ASN A 115 -15.98 -5.38 -6.66
N ASP A 116 -16.64 -4.48 -5.91
CA ASP A 116 -17.59 -3.51 -6.48
C ASP A 116 -16.90 -2.62 -7.53
N SER A 117 -15.70 -2.14 -7.19
CA SER A 117 -14.92 -1.27 -8.08
C SER A 117 -14.41 -2.01 -9.31
N TYR A 118 -14.09 -3.30 -9.19
CA TYR A 118 -13.68 -4.15 -10.30
C TYR A 118 -14.85 -4.51 -11.22
N ASN A 119 -15.96 -4.96 -10.64
CA ASN A 119 -17.15 -5.36 -11.40
C ASN A 119 -17.85 -4.18 -12.09
N SER A 120 -17.73 -2.97 -11.55
CA SER A 120 -18.24 -1.77 -12.23
C SER A 120 -17.50 -1.38 -13.52
N LYS A 121 -16.41 -2.08 -13.85
CA LYS A 121 -15.61 -1.89 -15.08
C LYS A 121 -16.04 -2.82 -16.22
N CYS A 122 -16.77 -3.90 -15.93
CA CYS A 122 -17.30 -4.87 -16.90
C CYS A 122 -18.69 -4.43 -17.38
#